data_AF-A0A8D8N4V5-F1
#
_entry.id   AF-A0A8D8N4V5-F1
#
_cell.length_a   1.000
_cell.length_b   1.000
_cell.length_c   1.000
_cell.angle_alpha   90.00
_cell.angle_beta   90.00
_cell.angle_gamma   90.00
#
_symmetry.space_group_name_H-M   'P 1'
#
loop_
_entity.id
_entity.type
_entity.pdbx_description
1 polymer ?
#
loop_
_entity_poly.entity_id
_entity_poly.type
_entity_poly.pdbx_seq_one_letter_code
_entity_poly.pdbx_strand_id
1 'polypeptide(L)'
;MNTNDQSALVARSKCYLQLGEPAKALQDAETALLLDKSNIRAIYQKAEALYYLGQFEHSLMFFHRGLRLRPELASFRLGVQKTQEAIENTIGSNAKNQPPPAQKKPPKVDKPKSAKKPVLSREELDKRAARRLLGDLYVDKEYLENLLKHPDLKKADDNSEGISEFAKDAINFLNNRQEFWRQQKPCTSLNSKKINGNNGGLPRW
;
A
#
# COMPACT_ATOMS: atom_id res chain seq x y z
N MET A 1 7.77 -8.57 31.39
CA MET A 1 8.10 -7.99 30.07
C MET A 1 8.77 -6.65 30.32
N ASN A 2 10.06 -6.50 29.99
CA ASN A 2 10.75 -5.21 30.17
C ASN A 2 10.13 -4.17 29.24
N THR A 3 9.43 -3.19 29.80
CA THR A 3 8.71 -2.13 29.09
C THR A 3 9.64 -1.13 28.39
N ASN A 4 10.95 -1.21 28.64
CA ASN A 4 11.99 -0.32 28.11
C ASN A 4 12.99 -1.02 27.18
N ASP A 5 12.71 -2.21 26.67
CA ASP A 5 13.57 -2.79 25.62
C ASP A 5 13.34 -2.06 24.31
N GLN A 6 14.35 -1.29 23.88
CA GLN A 6 14.33 -0.54 22.64
C GLN A 6 14.04 -1.41 21.41
N SER A 7 14.56 -2.65 21.39
CA SER A 7 14.33 -3.57 20.28
C SER A 7 12.86 -3.99 20.21
N ALA A 8 12.23 -4.19 21.37
CA ALA A 8 10.81 -4.52 21.47
C ALA A 8 9.93 -3.34 21.03
N LEU A 9 10.25 -2.11 21.42
CA LEU A 9 9.55 -0.89 20.98
C LEU A 9 9.61 -0.72 19.45
N VAL A 10 10.80 -0.89 18.86
CA VAL A 10 10.98 -0.83 17.39
C VAL A 10 10.18 -1.92 16.67
N ALA A 11 10.20 -3.16 17.19
CA ALA A 11 9.44 -4.25 16.62
C ALA A 11 7.93 -3.99 16.71
N ARG A 12 7.45 -3.50 17.85
CA ARG A 12 6.03 -3.18 18.07
C ARG A 12 5.57 -2.01 17.19
N SER A 13 6.38 -0.96 17.05
CA SER A 13 6.14 0.12 16.09
C SER A 13 5.92 -0.42 14.68
N LYS A 14 6.78 -1.34 14.22
CA LYS A 14 6.63 -1.96 12.90
C LYS A 14 5.32 -2.74 12.79
N CYS A 15 4.93 -3.48 13.82
CA CYS A 15 3.64 -4.20 13.84
C CYS A 15 2.47 -3.20 13.75
N TYR A 16 2.50 -2.11 14.52
CA TYR A 16 1.46 -1.06 14.44
C TYR A 16 1.36 -0.44 13.04
N LEU A 17 2.49 -0.23 12.35
CA LEU A 17 2.46 0.20 10.95
C LEU A 17 1.76 -0.82 10.04
N GLN A 18 2.03 -2.11 10.23
CA GLN A 18 1.39 -3.18 9.45
C GLN A 18 -0.11 -3.32 9.75
N LEU A 19 -0.53 -3.00 10.97
CA LEU A 19 -1.92 -2.95 11.40
C LEU A 19 -2.66 -1.69 10.94
N GLY A 20 -1.96 -0.71 10.35
CA GLY A 20 -2.56 0.55 9.93
C GLY A 20 -2.78 1.55 11.07
N GLU A 21 -2.07 1.40 12.19
CA GLU A 21 -2.14 2.29 13.35
C GLU A 21 -0.86 3.16 13.48
N PRO A 22 -0.58 4.10 12.55
CA PRO A 22 0.69 4.81 12.51
C PRO A 22 0.91 5.79 13.67
N ALA A 23 -0.15 6.25 14.34
CA ALA A 23 -0.03 7.11 15.53
C ALA A 23 0.60 6.37 16.72
N LYS A 24 0.20 5.11 16.96
CA LYS A 24 0.81 4.27 18.01
C LYS A 24 2.23 3.86 17.64
N ALA A 25 2.47 3.56 16.36
CA ALA A 25 3.82 3.32 15.85
C ALA A 25 4.76 4.51 16.11
N LEU A 26 4.28 5.74 15.88
CA LEU A 26 5.05 6.94 16.14
C LEU A 26 5.44 7.06 17.62
N GLN A 27 4.51 6.82 18.55
CA GLN A 27 4.79 6.85 20.00
C GLN A 27 5.86 5.84 20.40
N ASP A 28 5.78 4.61 19.87
CA ASP A 28 6.78 3.57 20.12
C ASP A 28 8.16 3.92 19.53
N ALA A 29 8.18 4.50 18.34
CA ALA A 29 9.42 4.95 17.72
C ALA A 29 10.05 6.13 18.49
N GLU A 30 9.23 7.03 19.05
CA GLU A 30 9.70 8.16 19.86
C GLU A 30 10.25 7.72 21.20
N THR A 31 9.56 6.83 21.90
CA THR A 31 10.05 6.24 23.14
C THR A 31 11.36 5.48 22.93
N ALA A 32 11.47 4.72 21.83
CA ALA A 32 12.73 4.08 21.45
C ALA A 32 13.88 5.07 21.20
N LEU A 33 13.59 6.25 20.64
CA LEU A 33 14.57 7.32 20.40
C LEU A 33 14.92 8.13 21.64
N LEU A 34 14.03 8.19 22.65
CA LEU A 34 14.34 8.78 23.95
C LEU A 34 15.39 7.93 24.68
N LEU A 35 15.33 6.61 24.55
CA LEU A 35 16.30 5.68 25.13
C LEU A 35 17.66 5.74 24.41
N ASP A 36 17.66 5.66 23.07
CA ASP A 36 18.86 5.90 22.26
C ASP A 36 18.52 6.69 20.99
N LYS A 37 19.00 7.94 20.98
CA LYS A 37 18.79 8.95 19.93
C LYS A 37 19.46 8.59 18.60
N SER A 38 20.40 7.64 18.61
CA SER A 38 21.20 7.23 17.45
C SER A 38 20.73 5.91 16.84
N ASN A 39 19.70 5.26 17.40
CA ASN A 39 19.22 3.99 16.89
C ASN A 39 18.61 4.14 15.49
N ILE A 40 19.32 3.57 14.53
CA ILE A 40 19.00 3.64 13.11
C ILE A 40 17.63 3.03 12.82
N ARG A 41 17.27 1.92 13.49
CA ARG A 41 15.97 1.25 13.28
C ARG A 41 14.83 2.10 13.83
N ALA A 42 15.00 2.73 14.99
CA ALA A 42 14.00 3.62 15.57
C ALA A 42 13.82 4.89 14.73
N ILE A 43 14.90 5.48 14.21
CA ILE A 43 14.83 6.61 13.26
C ILE A 43 14.03 6.22 12.01
N TYR A 44 14.29 5.03 11.46
CA TYR A 44 13.57 4.52 10.30
C TYR A 44 12.07 4.33 10.60
N GLN A 45 11.73 3.70 11.73
CA GLN A 45 10.34 3.49 12.14
C GLN A 45 9.60 4.82 12.36
N LYS A 46 10.25 5.81 12.97
CA LYS A 46 9.69 7.16 13.12
C LYS A 46 9.43 7.82 11.76
N ALA A 47 10.38 7.71 10.83
CA ALA A 47 10.22 8.25 9.48
C ALA A 47 9.05 7.60 8.74
N GLU A 48 8.91 6.27 8.81
CA GLU A 48 7.76 5.57 8.23
C GLU A 48 6.44 5.94 8.91
N ALA A 49 6.38 6.03 10.23
CA ALA A 49 5.17 6.43 10.94
C ALA A 49 4.70 7.84 10.53
N LEU A 50 5.63 8.80 10.45
CA LEU A 50 5.35 10.15 9.95
C LEU A 50 4.89 10.14 8.49
N TYR A 51 5.45 9.27 7.64
CA TYR A 51 5.01 9.09 6.26
C TYR A 51 3.54 8.66 6.20
N TYR A 52 3.17 7.63 6.97
CA TYR A 52 1.80 7.11 6.99
C TYR A 52 0.79 8.07 7.65
N LEU A 53 1.26 8.98 8.51
CA LEU A 53 0.47 10.09 9.05
C LEU A 53 0.32 11.27 8.06
N GLY A 54 0.96 11.22 6.89
CA GLY A 54 0.94 12.29 5.89
C GLY A 54 1.85 13.49 6.22
N GLN A 55 2.66 13.38 7.27
CA GLN A 55 3.63 14.42 7.66
C GLN A 55 4.92 14.26 6.86
N PHE A 56 4.83 14.47 5.53
CA PHE A 56 5.91 14.11 4.60
C PHE A 56 7.20 14.90 4.80
N GLU A 57 7.12 16.19 5.16
CA GLU A 57 8.30 17.03 5.43
C GLU A 57 9.11 16.49 6.62
N HIS A 58 8.43 16.15 7.71
CA HIS A 58 9.05 15.58 8.89
C HIS A 58 9.61 14.18 8.60
N SER A 59 8.85 13.36 7.86
CA SER A 59 9.30 12.05 7.41
C SER A 59 10.59 12.14 6.57
N LEU A 60 10.64 13.05 5.59
CA LEU A 60 11.79 13.32 4.74
C LEU A 60 13.01 13.74 5.57
N MET A 61 12.82 14.64 6.54
CA MET A 61 13.88 15.06 7.47
C MET A 61 14.48 13.86 8.23
N PHE A 62 13.65 12.97 8.77
CA PHE A 62 14.13 11.78 9.48
C PHE A 62 14.80 10.76 8.55
N PHE A 63 14.33 10.60 7.31
CA PHE A 63 15.02 9.74 6.33
C PHE A 63 16.41 10.29 5.99
N HIS A 64 16.56 11.61 5.80
CA HIS A 64 17.87 12.23 5.60
C HIS A 64 18.78 12.11 6.83
N ARG A 65 18.23 12.24 8.05
CA ARG A 65 18.99 12.00 9.28
C ARG A 65 19.53 10.57 9.32
N GLY A 66 18.72 9.59 8.94
CA GLY A 66 19.15 8.19 8.82
C GLY A 66 20.26 7.99 7.79
N LEU A 67 20.16 8.63 6.62
CA LEU A 67 21.22 8.59 5.59
C LEU A 67 22.55 9.17 6.09
N ARG A 68 22.52 10.24 6.87
CA ARG A 68 23.75 10.82 7.47
C ARG A 68 24.44 9.84 8.42
N LEU A 69 23.67 9.02 9.13
CA LEU A 69 24.20 8.00 10.04
C LEU A 69 24.66 6.73 9.30
N ARG A 70 23.92 6.30 8.27
CA ARG A 70 24.19 5.10 7.47
C ARG A 70 23.84 5.34 5.99
N PRO A 71 24.77 5.89 5.19
CA PRO A 71 24.52 6.21 3.78
C PRO A 71 24.35 4.95 2.91
N GLU A 72 24.98 3.84 3.30
CA GLU A 72 24.92 2.55 2.58
C GLU A 72 23.51 1.94 2.60
N LEU A 73 22.68 2.28 3.59
CA LEU A 73 21.40 1.61 3.80
C LEU A 73 20.37 2.10 2.76
N ALA A 74 20.08 1.25 1.78
CA ALA A 74 19.17 1.55 0.68
C ALA A 74 17.74 1.91 1.15
N SER A 75 17.30 1.43 2.31
CA SER A 75 15.97 1.73 2.83
C SER A 75 15.74 3.21 3.10
N PHE A 76 16.75 3.96 3.57
CA PHE A 76 16.60 5.40 3.74
C PHE A 76 16.59 6.14 2.42
N ARG A 77 17.39 5.71 1.42
CA ARG A 77 17.36 6.31 0.08
C ARG A 77 16.00 6.13 -0.57
N LEU A 78 15.44 4.92 -0.45
CA LEU A 78 14.08 4.63 -0.90
C LEU A 78 13.04 5.47 -0.14
N GLY A 79 13.20 5.63 1.18
CA GLY A 79 12.35 6.48 2.01
C GLY A 79 12.37 7.95 1.58
N VAL A 80 13.54 8.51 1.28
CA VAL A 80 13.71 9.86 0.72
C VAL A 80 13.00 9.99 -0.62
N GLN A 81 13.24 9.05 -1.55
CA GLN A 81 12.57 9.07 -2.84
C GLN A 81 11.05 9.02 -2.67
N LYS A 82 10.55 8.07 -1.88
CA LYS A 82 9.12 7.89 -1.62
C LYS A 82 8.48 9.12 -0.98
N THR A 83 9.16 9.78 -0.04
CA THR A 83 8.66 11.01 0.60
C THR A 83 8.70 12.20 -0.32
N GLN A 84 9.77 12.37 -1.10
CA GLN A 84 9.85 13.44 -2.08
C GLN A 84 8.78 13.30 -3.15
N GLU A 85 8.59 12.09 -3.70
CA GLU A 85 7.49 11.80 -4.61
C GLU A 85 6.14 12.08 -3.96
N ALA A 86 5.93 11.71 -2.68
CA ALA A 86 4.69 12.03 -1.97
C ALA A 86 4.46 13.54 -1.83
N ILE A 87 5.50 14.33 -1.54
CA ILE A 87 5.45 15.80 -1.46
C ILE A 87 5.16 16.40 -2.84
N GLU A 88 5.84 15.93 -3.88
CA GLU A 88 5.61 16.38 -5.25
C GLU A 88 4.20 16.04 -5.72
N ASN A 89 3.69 14.85 -5.36
CA ASN A 89 2.32 14.44 -5.65
C ASN A 89 1.27 15.26 -4.88
N THR A 90 1.57 15.69 -3.64
CA THR A 90 0.64 16.53 -2.86
C THR A 90 0.66 18.00 -3.30
N ILE A 91 1.82 18.52 -3.74
CA ILE A 91 2.00 19.89 -4.24
C ILE A 91 1.63 20.04 -5.72
N GLY A 92 1.69 18.94 -6.48
CA GLY A 92 1.61 18.84 -7.95
C GLY A 92 0.32 19.30 -8.65
N SER A 93 -0.49 20.14 -8.03
CA SER A 93 -1.56 20.89 -8.69
C SER A 93 -1.22 22.37 -8.95
N ASN A 94 -0.06 22.92 -8.52
CA ASN A 94 0.17 24.37 -8.70
C ASN A 94 1.62 24.89 -8.92
N ALA A 95 2.63 24.05 -9.13
CA ALA A 95 4.00 24.53 -9.39
C ALA A 95 4.51 24.05 -10.77
N LYS A 96 4.51 25.00 -11.72
CA LYS A 96 4.93 24.84 -13.11
C LYS A 96 6.37 24.34 -13.29
N ASN A 97 6.57 23.68 -14.44
CA ASN A 97 7.76 23.72 -15.30
C ASN A 97 9.09 23.15 -14.75
N GLN A 98 9.38 21.89 -15.11
CA GLN A 98 10.74 21.52 -15.51
C GLN A 98 10.71 20.83 -16.88
N PRO A 99 11.54 21.27 -17.84
CA PRO A 99 11.62 20.68 -19.17
C PRO A 99 12.24 19.27 -19.10
N PRO A 100 11.92 18.38 -20.05
CA PRO A 100 12.42 17.01 -20.04
C PRO A 100 13.96 16.98 -20.21
N PRO A 101 14.71 16.20 -19.41
CA PRO A 101 16.12 15.97 -19.67
C PRO A 101 16.28 15.15 -20.96
N ALA A 102 17.19 15.63 -21.81
CA ALA A 102 17.41 15.16 -23.17
C ALA A 102 17.88 13.69 -23.27
N GLN A 103 17.11 12.93 -24.07
CA GLN A 103 17.48 11.86 -25.01
C GLN A 103 18.76 11.03 -24.82
N LYS A 104 18.62 9.71 -24.98
CA LYS A 104 19.35 8.90 -26.00
C LYS A 104 18.54 7.64 -26.38
N LYS A 105 18.17 7.50 -27.65
CA LYS A 105 17.49 6.34 -28.28
C LYS A 105 18.52 5.39 -28.91
N PRO A 106 18.23 4.07 -29.04
CA PRO A 106 18.69 3.26 -30.17
C PRO A 106 17.51 2.76 -31.07
N PRO A 107 17.80 2.26 -32.28
CA PRO A 107 16.90 2.36 -33.44
C PRO A 107 15.83 1.26 -33.57
N LYS A 108 14.85 1.56 -34.44
CA LYS A 108 13.62 0.83 -34.75
C LYS A 108 13.87 -0.50 -35.48
N VAL A 109 13.05 -1.52 -35.18
CA VAL A 109 12.80 -2.67 -36.06
C VAL A 109 11.28 -2.82 -36.20
N ASP A 110 10.81 -2.82 -37.45
CA ASP A 110 9.41 -2.85 -37.86
C ASP A 110 8.73 -4.21 -37.60
N LYS A 111 7.44 -4.21 -37.20
CA LYS A 111 6.45 -5.28 -37.49
C LYS A 111 4.99 -4.79 -37.28
N PRO A 112 4.00 -5.42 -37.95
CA PRO A 112 2.83 -4.77 -38.56
C PRO A 112 1.59 -4.60 -37.66
N LYS A 113 0.73 -3.65 -38.09
CA LYS A 113 -0.69 -3.41 -37.72
C LYS A 113 -1.54 -4.66 -38.05
N SER A 114 -2.69 -5.02 -37.46
CA SER A 114 -3.57 -4.51 -36.38
C SER A 114 -4.73 -5.52 -36.25
N ALA A 115 -5.05 -6.00 -35.05
CA ALA A 115 -6.31 -6.72 -34.77
C ALA A 115 -7.01 -6.03 -33.59
N LYS A 116 -8.25 -5.56 -33.80
CA LYS A 116 -9.05 -4.83 -32.80
C LYS A 116 -9.48 -5.79 -31.68
N LYS A 117 -9.14 -5.47 -30.42
CA LYS A 117 -9.60 -6.19 -29.22
C LYS A 117 -11.05 -5.79 -28.87
N PRO A 118 -11.88 -6.68 -28.29
CA PRO A 118 -13.23 -6.35 -27.83
C PRO A 118 -13.19 -5.34 -26.67
N VAL A 119 -14.16 -4.42 -26.63
CA VAL A 119 -14.31 -3.41 -25.58
C VAL A 119 -14.99 -4.06 -24.38
N LEU A 120 -14.31 -4.10 -23.22
CA LEU A 120 -14.84 -4.64 -21.96
C LEU A 120 -15.87 -3.67 -21.35
N SER A 121 -16.92 -4.21 -20.72
CA SER A 121 -17.93 -3.42 -20.01
C SER A 121 -17.34 -2.73 -18.76
N ARG A 122 -17.99 -1.67 -18.29
CA ARG A 122 -17.52 -0.91 -17.11
C ARG A 122 -17.41 -1.79 -15.87
N GLU A 123 -18.37 -2.67 -15.66
CA GLU A 123 -18.39 -3.60 -14.52
C GLU A 123 -17.23 -4.61 -14.58
N GLU A 124 -16.91 -5.13 -15.77
CA GLU A 124 -15.78 -6.05 -15.95
C GLU A 124 -14.44 -5.35 -15.73
N LEU A 125 -14.33 -4.07 -16.11
CA LEU A 125 -13.15 -3.26 -15.83
C LEU A 125 -12.97 -3.03 -14.32
N ASP A 126 -14.04 -2.74 -13.60
CA ASP A 126 -14.00 -2.55 -12.15
C ASP A 126 -13.73 -3.86 -11.40
N LYS A 127 -14.28 -5.00 -11.84
CA LYS A 127 -13.92 -6.34 -11.32
C LYS A 127 -12.45 -6.66 -11.56
N ARG A 128 -11.92 -6.36 -12.76
CA ARG A 128 -10.50 -6.58 -13.08
C ARG A 128 -9.58 -5.68 -12.26
N ALA A 129 -9.98 -4.44 -12.01
CA ALA A 129 -9.25 -3.53 -11.13
C ALA A 129 -9.26 -4.05 -9.68
N ALA A 130 -10.43 -4.46 -9.17
CA ALA A 130 -10.58 -5.06 -7.84
C ALA A 130 -9.69 -6.30 -7.67
N ARG A 131 -9.67 -7.22 -8.65
CA ARG A 131 -8.77 -8.39 -8.66
C ARG A 131 -7.29 -8.02 -8.55
N ARG A 132 -6.87 -6.92 -9.19
CA ARG A 132 -5.48 -6.43 -9.11
C ARG A 132 -5.14 -5.74 -7.81
N LEU A 133 -6.10 -5.07 -7.19
CA LEU A 133 -5.94 -4.35 -5.93
C LEU A 133 -5.97 -5.29 -4.71
N LEU A 134 -6.89 -6.25 -4.70
CA LEU A 134 -7.10 -7.17 -3.58
C LEU A 134 -6.24 -8.44 -3.66
N GLY A 135 -5.86 -8.89 -4.86
CA GLY A 135 -5.14 -10.16 -5.03
C GLY A 135 -6.01 -11.33 -4.58
N ASP A 136 -5.48 -12.18 -3.70
CA ASP A 136 -6.15 -13.41 -3.24
C ASP A 136 -7.42 -13.13 -2.42
N LEU A 137 -7.47 -11.99 -1.70
CA LEU A 137 -8.64 -11.55 -0.94
C LEU A 137 -9.85 -11.19 -1.83
N TYR A 138 -9.66 -11.09 -3.15
CA TYR A 138 -10.78 -10.86 -4.07
C TYR A 138 -11.74 -12.06 -4.09
N VAL A 139 -11.24 -13.28 -3.91
CA VAL A 139 -12.07 -14.50 -3.90
C VAL A 139 -13.06 -14.44 -2.73
N ASP A 140 -12.60 -14.00 -1.56
CA ASP A 140 -13.43 -13.83 -0.38
C ASP A 140 -14.49 -12.75 -0.59
N LYS A 141 -14.13 -11.64 -1.26
CA LYS A 141 -15.08 -10.59 -1.63
C LYS A 141 -16.22 -11.13 -2.50
N GLU A 142 -15.88 -11.89 -3.54
CA GLU A 142 -16.86 -12.46 -4.47
C GLU A 142 -17.76 -13.49 -3.78
N TYR A 143 -17.20 -14.30 -2.88
CA TYR A 143 -17.96 -15.24 -2.05
C TYR A 143 -18.98 -14.52 -1.16
N LEU A 144 -18.56 -13.48 -0.43
CA LEU A 144 -19.43 -12.72 0.48
C LEU A 144 -20.55 -11.96 -0.27
N GLU A 145 -20.25 -11.38 -1.44
CA GLU A 145 -21.25 -10.74 -2.30
C GLU A 145 -22.31 -11.73 -2.81
N ASN A 146 -21.90 -12.96 -3.11
CA ASN A 146 -22.82 -14.02 -3.53
C ASN A 146 -23.62 -14.59 -2.36
N LEU A 147 -22.99 -14.71 -1.18
CA LEU A 147 -23.62 -15.15 0.05
C LEU A 147 -24.80 -14.22 0.41
N LEU A 148 -24.61 -12.90 0.34
CA LEU A 148 -25.67 -11.91 0.60
C LEU A 148 -26.84 -11.96 -0.39
N LYS A 149 -26.62 -12.47 -1.61
CA LYS A 149 -27.67 -12.65 -2.62
C LYS A 149 -28.45 -13.94 -2.44
N HIS A 150 -27.95 -14.89 -1.66
CA HIS A 150 -28.57 -16.20 -1.53
C HIS A 150 -29.86 -16.11 -0.69
N PRO A 151 -31.00 -16.63 -1.19
CA PRO A 151 -32.28 -16.56 -0.49
C PRO A 151 -32.29 -17.35 0.83
N ASP A 152 -31.40 -18.33 0.97
CA ASP A 152 -31.28 -19.15 2.18
C ASP A 152 -30.59 -18.41 3.33
N LEU A 153 -29.72 -17.44 3.03
CA LEU A 153 -29.13 -16.58 4.06
C LEU A 153 -30.19 -15.74 4.74
N LYS A 154 -31.14 -15.18 3.97
CA LYS A 154 -32.26 -14.39 4.53
C LYS A 154 -33.12 -15.18 5.51
N LYS A 155 -33.30 -16.48 5.27
CA LYS A 155 -34.05 -17.37 6.17
C LYS A 155 -33.25 -17.78 7.41
N ALA A 156 -31.92 -17.81 7.30
CA ALA A 156 -31.01 -18.15 8.39
C ALA A 156 -30.74 -16.95 9.33
N ASP A 157 -30.74 -15.72 8.78
CA ASP A 157 -30.50 -14.47 9.52
C ASP A 157 -31.63 -14.16 10.53
N ASP A 158 -32.84 -14.68 10.31
CA ASP A 158 -33.96 -14.57 11.25
C ASP A 158 -33.76 -15.38 12.56
N ASN A 159 -32.85 -16.38 12.56
CA ASN A 159 -32.65 -17.31 13.68
C ASN A 159 -31.24 -17.28 14.30
N SER A 160 -30.26 -16.66 13.66
CA SER A 160 -28.86 -16.67 14.06
C SER A 160 -28.32 -15.24 14.20
N GLU A 161 -27.32 -15.04 15.05
CA GLU A 161 -26.66 -13.74 15.25
C GLU A 161 -26.07 -13.21 13.94
N GLY A 162 -26.79 -12.29 13.30
CA GLY A 162 -26.30 -11.27 12.36
C GLY A 162 -25.26 -11.70 11.33
N ILE A 163 -25.37 -12.90 10.76
CA ILE A 163 -24.40 -13.40 9.76
C ILE A 163 -24.35 -12.45 8.56
N SER A 164 -25.49 -11.86 8.19
CA SER A 164 -25.52 -10.85 7.14
C SER A 164 -24.79 -9.56 7.52
N GLU A 165 -24.76 -9.18 8.80
CA GLU A 165 -24.03 -8.00 9.28
C GLU A 165 -22.52 -8.23 9.20
N PHE A 166 -22.01 -9.36 9.68
CA PHE A 166 -20.60 -9.70 9.56
C PHE A 166 -20.14 -9.79 8.10
N ALA A 167 -20.98 -10.34 7.20
CA ALA A 167 -20.70 -10.37 5.78
C ALA A 167 -20.63 -8.95 5.16
N LYS A 168 -21.53 -8.05 5.56
CA LYS A 168 -21.50 -6.63 5.13
C LYS A 168 -20.25 -5.92 5.64
N ASP A 169 -19.89 -6.13 6.90
CA ASP A 169 -18.70 -5.52 7.50
C ASP A 169 -17.41 -6.02 6.85
N ALA A 170 -17.32 -7.32 6.57
CA ALA A 170 -16.20 -7.88 5.83
C ALA A 170 -16.10 -7.31 4.40
N ILE A 171 -17.22 -7.15 3.70
CA ILE A 171 -17.25 -6.50 2.38
C ILE A 171 -16.84 -5.02 2.48
N ASN A 172 -17.31 -4.30 3.50
CA ASN A 172 -16.92 -2.91 3.75
C ASN A 172 -15.42 -2.78 4.01
N PHE A 173 -14.84 -3.68 4.80
CA PHE A 173 -13.39 -3.76 5.00
C PHE A 173 -12.64 -3.99 3.68
N LEU A 174 -13.09 -4.94 2.86
CA LEU A 174 -12.47 -5.24 1.56
C LEU A 174 -12.61 -4.07 0.58
N ASN A 175 -13.73 -3.34 0.61
CA ASN A 175 -13.94 -2.12 -0.16
C ASN A 175 -13.02 -0.99 0.28
N ASN A 176 -12.92 -0.73 1.59
CA ASN A 176 -12.02 0.27 2.15
C ASN A 176 -10.56 -0.05 1.80
N ARG A 177 -10.16 -1.32 1.88
CA ARG A 177 -8.85 -1.79 1.46
C ARG A 177 -8.63 -1.62 -0.04
N GLN A 178 -9.63 -1.98 -0.86
CA GLN A 178 -9.57 -1.78 -2.32
C GLN A 178 -9.40 -0.30 -2.66
N GLU A 179 -10.12 0.58 -1.98
CA GLU A 179 -10.08 2.03 -2.21
C GLU A 179 -8.76 2.63 -1.70
N PHE A 180 -8.27 2.18 -0.55
CA PHE A 180 -6.92 2.49 -0.06
C PHE A 180 -5.85 2.14 -1.11
N TRP A 181 -5.94 0.95 -1.72
CA TRP A 181 -5.00 0.54 -2.77
C TRP A 181 -5.24 1.28 -4.08
N ARG A 182 -6.47 1.70 -4.40
CA ARG A 182 -6.78 2.54 -5.56
C ARG A 182 -6.17 3.93 -5.42
N GLN A 183 -6.22 4.50 -4.22
CA GLN A 183 -5.62 5.78 -3.88
C GLN A 183 -4.09 5.69 -3.84
N GLN A 184 -3.52 4.58 -3.33
CA GLN A 184 -2.08 4.33 -3.38
C GLN A 184 -1.55 3.97 -4.79
N LYS A 185 -2.41 3.47 -5.68
CA LYS A 185 -2.05 3.13 -7.07
C LYS A 185 -3.04 3.78 -8.05
N PRO A 186 -2.96 5.11 -8.29
CA PRO A 186 -3.77 5.76 -9.31
C PRO A 186 -3.57 5.06 -10.67
N CYS A 187 -4.65 4.90 -11.44
CA CYS A 187 -4.78 4.01 -12.61
C CYS A 187 -3.78 4.19 -13.79
N THR A 188 -2.70 4.93 -13.64
CA THR A 188 -1.62 5.06 -14.64
C THR A 188 -0.51 4.01 -14.52
N SER A 189 -0.46 3.22 -13.44
CA SER A 189 0.59 2.19 -13.21
C SER A 189 0.21 0.76 -13.66
N LEU A 190 -0.67 0.60 -14.65
CA LEU A 190 -1.09 -0.73 -15.10
C LEU A 190 -0.39 -1.13 -16.41
N ASN A 191 0.94 -1.12 -16.44
CA ASN A 191 1.67 -1.73 -17.55
C ASN A 191 1.46 -3.25 -17.52
N SER A 192 0.73 -3.76 -18.52
CA SER A 192 0.42 -5.16 -18.70
C SER A 192 1.68 -5.94 -19.09
N LYS A 193 2.50 -6.33 -18.11
CA LYS A 193 3.50 -7.38 -18.36
C LYS A 193 2.81 -8.74 -18.25
N LYS A 194 2.90 -9.45 -19.38
CA LYS A 194 2.36 -10.77 -19.72
C LYS A 194 2.13 -11.69 -18.52
N ILE A 195 0.90 -12.20 -18.47
CA ILE A 195 0.57 -13.53 -17.98
C ILE A 195 1.50 -14.51 -18.70
N ASN A 196 2.50 -15.03 -18.00
CA ASN A 196 3.12 -16.31 -18.33
C ASN A 196 3.17 -17.08 -17.02
N GLY A 197 2.50 -18.23 -17.02
CA GLY A 197 2.36 -19.08 -15.86
C GLY A 197 3.72 -19.44 -15.28
N ASN A 198 3.92 -19.07 -14.03
CA ASN A 198 4.69 -19.91 -13.13
C ASN A 198 4.13 -19.66 -11.73
N ASN A 199 3.55 -20.73 -11.16
CA ASN A 199 3.16 -20.80 -9.76
C ASN A 199 4.30 -20.27 -8.89
N GLY A 200 4.10 -19.12 -8.27
CA GLY A 200 4.95 -18.60 -7.20
C GLY A 200 4.05 -18.36 -6.02
N GLY A 201 3.84 -19.44 -5.25
CA GLY A 201 2.82 -19.56 -4.23
C GLY A 201 2.80 -18.39 -3.23
N LEU A 202 1.58 -18.02 -2.86
CA LEU A 202 1.30 -17.34 -1.60
C LEU A 202 2.12 -18.00 -0.49
N PRO A 203 2.84 -17.24 0.35
CA PRO A 203 3.26 -17.77 1.65
C PRO A 203 1.98 -18.10 2.42
N ARG A 204 1.72 -19.39 2.62
CA ARG A 204 0.73 -19.84 3.61
C ARG A 204 1.27 -19.45 4.99
N TRP A 205 0.43 -18.72 5.71
CA TRP A 205 0.33 -18.45 7.15
C TRP A 205 1.58 -18.73 7.99
#